data_AF-A0A2E8XJZ6-F1
#
_entry.id   AF-A0A2E8XJZ6-F1
#
_cell.length_a   1.000
_cell.length_b   1.000
_cell.length_c   1.000
_cell.angle_alpha   90.00
_cell.angle_beta   90.00
_cell.angle_gamma   90.00
#
_symmetry.space_group_name_H-M   'P 1'
#
loop_
_entity.id
_entity.type
_entity.pdbx_description
1 polymer ?
#
loop_
_entity_poly.entity_id
_entity_poly.type
_entity_poly.pdbx_seq_one_letter_code
_entity_poly.pdbx_strand_id
1 'polypeptide(L)'
;MLHSKTFLSIVLLSCIYSATASGQTQNNSVYDLNGEWVAEGTIFRVRLEIDGSRVIVHQLESMGFDWTNEIGQLEANIATISVEYAGVKGIIEAEFFDETTASVSAASCIPDFMVICLLAKDQKAIFKKISPAN
;
A
#
# COMPACT_ATOMS: atom_id res chain seq x y z
N MET A 1 -57.54 -51.34 -16.66
CA MET A 1 -56.50 -52.39 -16.65
C MET A 1 -55.17 -51.69 -16.44
N LEU A 2 -54.74 -51.49 -15.19
CA LEU A 2 -53.83 -52.38 -14.43
C LEU A 2 -52.51 -52.63 -15.17
N HIS A 3 -51.41 -52.05 -14.68
CA HIS A 3 -50.06 -52.63 -14.43
C HIS A 3 -49.14 -51.47 -13.98
N SER A 4 -48.91 -51.29 -12.67
CA SER A 4 -47.87 -51.96 -11.87
C SER A 4 -46.47 -51.42 -12.23
N LYS A 5 -46.00 -50.36 -11.56
CA LYS A 5 -45.01 -50.44 -10.46
C LYS A 5 -43.84 -51.40 -10.75
N THR A 6 -42.70 -50.86 -11.16
CA THR A 6 -41.36 -51.03 -10.55
C THR A 6 -40.28 -50.52 -11.50
N PHE A 7 -39.67 -49.37 -11.19
CA PHE A 7 -38.23 -49.20 -11.42
C PHE A 7 -37.73 -48.18 -10.40
N LEU A 8 -37.68 -48.69 -9.17
CA LEU A 8 -36.93 -48.12 -8.06
C LEU A 8 -35.44 -48.14 -8.44
N SER A 9 -34.70 -47.13 -7.99
CA SER A 9 -33.23 -47.01 -8.07
C SER A 9 -32.67 -46.36 -9.34
N ILE A 10 -32.88 -45.05 -9.48
CA ILE A 10 -31.84 -44.20 -10.06
C ILE A 10 -31.32 -43.31 -8.93
N VAL A 11 -30.12 -43.66 -8.51
CA VAL A 11 -29.32 -43.07 -7.45
C VAL A 11 -29.22 -41.56 -7.68
N LEU A 12 -29.78 -40.80 -6.74
CA LEU A 12 -29.61 -39.36 -6.58
C LEU A 12 -28.14 -39.09 -6.22
N LEU A 13 -27.26 -39.07 -7.21
CA LEU A 13 -25.87 -38.64 -7.06
C LEU A 13 -25.86 -37.11 -7.06
N SER A 14 -26.24 -36.56 -5.91
CA SER A 14 -26.13 -35.13 -5.56
C SER A 14 -24.64 -34.77 -5.53
N CYS A 15 -24.12 -34.29 -6.66
CA CYS A 15 -22.83 -33.59 -6.71
C CYS A 15 -22.97 -32.25 -5.97
N ILE A 16 -22.83 -32.30 -4.65
CA ILE A 16 -22.56 -31.12 -3.84
C ILE A 16 -21.12 -30.71 -4.18
N TYR A 17 -20.96 -29.91 -5.23
CA TYR A 17 -19.73 -29.19 -5.49
C TYR A 17 -19.55 -28.19 -4.34
N SER A 18 -18.81 -28.61 -3.32
CA SER A 18 -18.24 -27.68 -2.35
C SER A 18 -17.28 -26.78 -3.11
N ALA A 19 -17.75 -25.61 -3.53
CA ALA A 19 -16.87 -24.52 -3.90
C ALA A 19 -16.17 -24.10 -2.61
N THR A 20 -15.01 -24.70 -2.33
CA THR A 20 -14.08 -24.16 -1.35
C THR A 20 -13.59 -22.84 -1.93
N ALA A 21 -14.27 -21.76 -1.56
CA ALA A 21 -13.70 -20.44 -1.68
C ALA A 21 -12.44 -20.43 -0.81
N SER A 22 -11.28 -20.62 -1.43
CA SER A 22 -10.02 -20.24 -0.81
C SER A 22 -10.06 -18.72 -0.71
N GLY A 23 -10.52 -18.21 0.44
CA GLY A 23 -10.19 -16.87 0.86
C GLY A 23 -8.68 -16.79 0.87
N GLN A 24 -8.09 -16.14 -0.13
CA GLN A 24 -6.70 -15.75 -0.08
C GLN A 24 -6.61 -14.72 1.04
N THR A 25 -6.22 -15.18 2.24
CA THR A 25 -5.75 -14.29 3.29
C THR A 25 -4.65 -13.45 2.66
N GLN A 26 -4.94 -12.15 2.49
CA GLN A 26 -3.97 -11.18 2.00
C GLN A 26 -2.70 -11.34 2.84
N ASN A 27 -1.60 -11.51 2.13
CA ASN A 27 -0.27 -11.63 2.68
C ASN A 27 -0.02 -10.35 3.51
N ASN A 28 -0.10 -10.44 4.84
CA ASN A 28 0.45 -9.42 5.73
C ASN A 28 1.87 -9.16 5.22
N SER A 29 2.16 -7.95 4.74
CA SER A 29 3.47 -7.60 4.18
C SER A 29 4.58 -8.06 5.13
N VAL A 30 5.33 -9.08 4.71
CA VAL A 30 6.35 -9.76 5.51
C VAL A 30 7.64 -8.93 5.62
N TYR A 31 7.74 -7.83 4.87
CA TYR A 31 8.92 -7.00 4.83
C TYR A 31 9.07 -6.19 6.12
N ASP A 32 10.28 -6.19 6.68
CA ASP A 32 10.63 -5.19 7.68
C ASP A 32 10.83 -3.85 6.98
N LEU A 33 9.80 -3.00 7.00
CA LEU A 33 9.83 -1.68 6.37
C LEU A 33 10.39 -0.60 7.30
N ASN A 34 10.60 -0.90 8.59
CA ASN A 34 11.12 0.05 9.57
C ASN A 34 12.54 0.50 9.21
N GLY A 35 12.84 1.77 9.38
CA GLY A 35 14.19 2.30 9.17
C GLY A 35 14.22 3.54 8.30
N GLU A 36 15.41 3.95 7.90
CA GLU A 36 15.61 5.15 7.08
C GLU A 36 15.48 4.84 5.60
N TRP A 37 14.85 5.76 4.88
CA TRP A 37 14.63 5.70 3.45
C TRP A 37 15.08 7.00 2.82
N VAL A 38 15.81 6.91 1.71
CA VAL A 38 16.30 8.05 0.93
C VAL A 38 15.67 8.06 -0.45
N ALA A 39 15.22 9.23 -0.91
CA ALA A 39 14.80 9.39 -2.30
C ALA A 39 16.03 9.36 -3.22
N GLU A 40 16.05 8.41 -4.14
CA GLU A 40 17.15 8.13 -5.05
C GLU A 40 17.56 9.39 -5.83
N GLY A 41 18.87 9.65 -5.89
CA GLY A 41 19.42 10.84 -6.55
C GLY A 41 19.31 12.14 -5.74
N THR A 42 18.83 12.09 -4.50
CA THR A 42 18.69 13.26 -3.63
C THR A 42 19.22 13.00 -2.21
N ILE A 43 19.18 14.01 -1.35
CA ILE A 43 19.43 13.87 0.09
C ILE A 43 18.15 13.78 0.93
N PHE A 44 16.97 13.84 0.30
CA PHE A 44 15.68 13.79 0.99
C PHE A 44 15.52 12.44 1.71
N ARG A 45 15.31 12.48 3.02
CA ARG A 45 15.29 11.30 3.89
C ARG A 45 14.18 11.34 4.92
N VAL A 46 13.55 10.18 5.09
CA VAL A 46 12.55 9.92 6.12
C VAL A 46 12.91 8.67 6.90
N ARG A 47 12.40 8.52 8.12
CA ARG A 47 12.39 7.26 8.85
C ARG A 47 10.95 6.77 8.98
N LEU A 48 10.74 5.50 8.66
CA LEU A 48 9.48 4.81 8.86
C LEU A 48 9.53 4.03 10.17
N GLU A 49 8.45 4.14 10.93
CA GLU A 49 8.13 3.27 12.06
C GLU A 49 6.73 2.68 11.80
N ILE A 50 6.65 1.35 11.78
CA ILE A 50 5.46 0.57 11.46
C ILE A 50 4.92 -0.05 12.75
N ASP A 51 3.70 0.30 13.12
CA ASP A 51 2.96 -0.22 14.28
C ASP A 51 1.64 -0.85 13.83
N GLY A 52 1.65 -2.15 13.56
CA GLY A 52 0.52 -2.85 12.94
C GLY A 52 0.26 -2.32 11.53
N SER A 53 -0.91 -1.72 11.30
CA SER A 53 -1.23 -1.04 10.03
C SER A 53 -0.77 0.41 9.99
N ARG A 54 -0.33 0.99 11.11
CA ARG A 54 -0.02 2.42 11.19
C ARG A 54 1.38 2.69 10.66
N VAL A 55 1.51 3.74 9.88
CA VAL A 55 2.80 4.22 9.35
C VAL A 55 3.10 5.57 9.97
N ILE A 56 4.14 5.62 10.79
CA ILE A 56 4.66 6.86 11.35
C ILE A 56 5.87 7.27 10.52
N VAL A 57 5.80 8.48 9.94
CA VAL A 57 6.87 9.05 9.14
C VAL A 57 7.56 10.14 9.95
N HIS A 58 8.86 9.98 10.17
CA HIS A 58 9.71 11.01 10.76
C HIS A 58 10.55 11.66 9.67
N GLN A 59 10.55 12.98 9.65
CA GLN A 59 11.36 13.76 8.73
C GLN A 59 12.80 13.84 9.26
N LEU A 60 13.77 13.42 8.45
CA LEU A 60 15.19 13.48 8.83
C LEU A 60 15.95 14.54 8.04
N GLU A 61 15.69 14.64 6.74
CA GLU A 61 16.24 15.66 5.85
C GLU A 61 15.19 15.97 4.77
N SER A 62 14.75 17.22 4.70
CA SER A 62 13.66 17.64 3.81
C SER A 62 14.14 18.58 2.71
N MET A 63 15.45 18.74 2.48
CA MET A 63 16.03 19.62 1.46
C MET A 63 15.58 21.08 1.56
N GLY A 64 15.27 21.53 2.78
CA GLY A 64 14.71 22.86 3.05
C GLY A 64 13.19 22.98 2.85
N PHE A 65 12.50 21.89 2.54
CA PHE A 65 11.03 21.84 2.51
C PHE A 65 10.48 21.70 3.93
N ASP A 66 9.57 22.60 4.31
CA ASP A 66 8.80 22.51 5.55
C ASP A 66 7.43 21.90 5.24
N TRP A 67 7.21 20.67 5.67
CA TRP A 67 5.99 19.91 5.46
C TRP A 67 5.57 19.22 6.74
N THR A 68 4.31 18.81 6.83
CA THR A 68 3.81 17.99 7.95
C THR A 68 3.09 16.77 7.41
N ASN A 69 2.95 15.75 8.25
CA ASN A 69 2.24 14.53 7.92
C ASN A 69 1.41 14.03 9.08
N GLU A 70 0.35 13.30 8.75
CA GLU A 70 -0.43 12.54 9.71
C GLU A 70 0.12 11.12 9.85
N ILE A 71 -0.47 10.34 10.76
CA ILE A 71 -0.24 8.90 10.82
C ILE A 71 -0.86 8.29 9.57
N GLY A 72 -0.04 7.59 8.78
CA GLY A 72 -0.48 6.88 7.60
C GLY A 72 -1.03 5.49 7.90
N GLN A 73 -1.50 4.82 6.84
CA GLN A 73 -1.99 3.44 6.89
C GLN A 73 -1.29 2.58 5.84
N LEU A 74 -0.92 1.36 6.23
CA LEU A 74 -0.32 0.33 5.39
C LEU A 74 -1.36 -0.75 5.11
N GLU A 75 -1.70 -0.91 3.84
CA GLU A 75 -2.58 -1.97 3.35
C GLU A 75 -1.83 -2.76 2.27
N ALA A 76 -1.64 -4.07 2.52
CA ALA A 76 -0.74 -4.91 1.73
C ALA A 76 0.66 -4.27 1.60
N ASN A 77 1.06 -3.83 0.41
CA ASN A 77 2.34 -3.20 0.13
C ASN A 77 2.23 -1.71 -0.19
N ILE A 78 1.10 -1.06 0.14
CA ILE A 78 0.86 0.35 -0.15
C ILE A 78 0.67 1.09 1.18
N ALA A 79 1.53 2.08 1.44
CA ALA A 79 1.33 3.02 2.52
C ALA A 79 0.72 4.32 1.99
N THR A 80 -0.34 4.78 2.65
CA THR A 80 -1.07 6.00 2.32
C THR A 80 -0.90 7.01 3.45
N ILE A 81 -0.37 8.19 3.14
CA ILE A 81 -0.01 9.23 4.13
C ILE A 81 -0.56 10.59 3.69
N SER A 82 -1.36 11.23 4.55
CA SER A 82 -1.76 12.63 4.37
C SER A 82 -0.59 13.55 4.68
N VAL A 83 -0.33 14.51 3.80
CA VAL A 83 0.73 15.51 3.95
C VAL A 83 0.21 16.92 3.71
N GLU A 84 0.80 17.90 4.38
CA GLU A 84 0.60 19.33 4.09
C GLU A 84 1.94 19.98 3.78
N TYR A 85 2.02 20.67 2.64
CA TYR A 85 3.22 21.38 2.19
C TYR A 85 2.81 22.66 1.45
N ALA A 86 3.40 23.80 1.79
CA ALA A 86 3.19 25.08 1.11
C ALA A 86 1.70 25.45 0.89
N GLY A 87 0.84 25.16 1.88
CA GLY A 87 -0.61 25.44 1.83
C GLY A 87 -1.42 24.46 0.97
N VAL A 88 -0.80 23.37 0.50
CA VAL A 88 -1.41 22.29 -0.25
C VAL A 88 -1.56 21.08 0.64
N LYS A 89 -2.72 20.42 0.56
CA LYS A 89 -2.95 19.11 1.18
C LYS A 89 -2.87 18.02 0.13
N GLY A 90 -2.12 16.97 0.43
CA GLY A 90 -1.94 15.85 -0.48
C GLY A 90 -2.07 14.51 0.22
N ILE A 91 -2.31 13.49 -0.59
CA ILE A 91 -2.20 12.09 -0.17
C ILE A 91 -1.02 11.51 -0.94
N ILE A 92 -0.03 11.01 -0.20
CA ILE A 92 1.11 10.30 -0.74
C ILE A 92 0.81 8.80 -0.66
N GLU A 93 1.08 8.09 -1.76
CA GLU A 93 1.09 6.64 -1.82
C GLU A 93 2.52 6.16 -2.02
N ALA A 94 2.98 5.29 -1.13
CA ALA A 94 4.25 4.58 -1.23
C ALA A 94 3.97 3.10 -1.48
N GLU A 95 4.26 2.64 -2.70
CA GLU A 95 4.18 1.24 -3.10
C GLU A 95 5.55 0.58 -2.86
N PHE A 96 5.60 -0.36 -1.93
CA PHE A 96 6.80 -1.15 -1.63
C PHE A 96 6.91 -2.31 -2.63
N PHE A 97 8.03 -2.40 -3.33
CA PHE A 97 8.36 -3.53 -4.20
C PHE A 97 9.04 -4.66 -3.42
N ASP A 98 9.87 -4.29 -2.45
CA ASP A 98 10.59 -5.18 -1.54
C ASP A 98 10.97 -4.43 -0.25
N GLU A 99 11.73 -5.08 0.64
CA GLU A 99 12.18 -4.51 1.93
C GLU A 99 13.16 -3.33 1.78
N THR A 100 13.67 -3.07 0.59
CA THR A 100 14.71 -2.06 0.30
C THR A 100 14.29 -1.01 -0.71
N THR A 101 13.19 -1.20 -1.44
CA THR A 101 12.78 -0.33 -2.55
C THR A 101 11.30 -0.02 -2.52
N ALA A 102 10.97 1.26 -2.67
CA ALA A 102 9.60 1.74 -2.81
C ALA A 102 9.49 2.78 -3.95
N SER A 103 8.31 2.85 -4.57
CA SER A 103 7.89 3.93 -5.45
C SER A 103 6.91 4.83 -4.72
N VAL A 104 7.16 6.14 -4.72
CA VAL A 104 6.34 7.14 -4.03
C VAL A 104 5.74 8.12 -5.03
N SER A 105 4.44 8.37 -4.94
CA SER A 105 3.71 9.33 -5.77
C SER A 105 2.62 10.06 -4.99
N ALA A 106 2.21 11.22 -5.50
CA ALA A 106 1.03 11.92 -4.99
C ALA A 106 -0.24 11.32 -5.61
N ALA A 107 -1.06 10.66 -4.79
CA ALA A 107 -2.40 10.20 -5.17
C ALA A 107 -3.40 11.36 -5.24
N SER A 108 -3.20 12.40 -4.42
CA SER A 108 -3.93 13.66 -4.53
C SER A 108 -3.07 14.84 -4.14
N CYS A 109 -3.46 16.03 -4.63
CA CYS A 109 -2.80 17.29 -4.34
C CYS A 109 -3.83 18.41 -4.55
N ILE A 110 -4.24 19.08 -3.47
CA ILE A 110 -5.34 20.05 -3.47
C ILE A 110 -4.86 21.37 -2.85
N PRO A 111 -5.01 22.51 -3.54
CA PRO A 111 -5.63 22.65 -4.87
C PRO A 111 -4.73 22.17 -6.02
N ASP A 112 -5.32 21.50 -7.00
CA ASP A 112 -4.62 20.86 -8.12
C ASP A 112 -3.97 21.85 -9.11
N PHE A 113 -4.45 23.09 -9.13
CA PHE A 113 -3.89 24.18 -9.93
C PHE A 113 -2.58 24.76 -9.39
N MET A 114 -2.16 24.40 -8.17
CA MET A 114 -0.91 24.87 -7.60
C MET A 114 0.28 24.30 -8.39
N VAL A 115 1.30 25.12 -8.63
CA VAL A 115 2.48 24.73 -9.44
C VAL A 115 3.11 23.45 -8.90
N ILE A 116 3.22 23.30 -7.57
CA ILE A 116 3.75 22.07 -6.95
C ILE A 116 2.92 20.83 -7.29
N CYS A 117 1.59 20.95 -7.36
CA CYS A 117 0.71 19.85 -7.74
C CYS A 117 0.86 19.48 -9.22
N LEU A 118 0.99 20.49 -10.10
CA LEU A 118 1.24 20.26 -11.51
C LEU A 118 2.59 19.56 -11.75
N LEU A 119 3.61 19.91 -10.96
CA LEU A 119 4.93 19.27 -11.02
C LEU A 119 4.93 17.85 -10.45
N ALA A 120 4.14 17.59 -9.41
CA ALA A 120 4.04 16.26 -8.79
C ALA A 120 3.16 15.29 -9.60
N LYS A 121 2.26 15.81 -10.43
CA LYS A 121 1.31 15.02 -11.20
C LYS A 121 2.04 14.02 -12.10
N ASP A 122 1.62 12.76 -12.02
CA ASP A 122 2.16 11.62 -12.76
C ASP A 122 3.68 11.38 -12.55
N GLN A 123 4.27 12.04 -11.55
CA GLN A 123 5.66 11.81 -11.16
C GLN A 123 5.74 10.73 -10.09
N LYS A 124 6.86 10.00 -10.12
CA LYS A 124 7.22 8.99 -9.13
C LYS A 124 8.64 9.24 -8.66
N ALA A 125 8.85 9.15 -7.35
CA ALA A 125 10.17 9.12 -6.74
C ALA A 125 10.47 7.70 -6.27
N ILE A 126 11.67 7.20 -6.55
CA ILE A 126 12.13 5.92 -6.00
C ILE A 126 12.79 6.19 -4.66
N PHE A 127 12.40 5.42 -3.65
CA PHE A 127 13.04 5.44 -2.34
C PHE A 127 13.81 4.14 -2.12
N LYS A 128 15.00 4.27 -1.53
CA LYS A 128 15.85 3.15 -1.13
C LYS A 128 16.02 3.14 0.38
N LYS A 129 15.86 1.96 1.00
CA LYS A 129 16.16 1.77 2.41
C LYS A 129 17.66 1.89 2.63
N ILE A 130 18.06 2.71 3.58
CA ILE A 130 19.45 2.80 4.01
C ILE A 130 19.71 1.59 4.90
N SER A 131 20.58 0.67 4.48
CA SER A 131 21.03 -0.40 5.36
C SER A 131 21.61 0.21 6.65
N PRO A 132 21.37 -0.40 7.83
CA PRO A 132 22.08 0.03 9.02
C PRO A 132 23.58 0.00 8.72
N ALA A 133 24.28 1.10 9.01
CA ALA A 133 25.73 1.10 8.97
C ALA A 133 26.21 0.00 9.93
N ASN A 134 26.89 -1.01 9.37
CA ASN A 134 27.61 -2.01 10.17
C ASN A 134 28.61 -1.34 11.11
#